data_AF-A0A914S343-F1
#
_entry.id   AF-A0A914S343-F1
#
_cell.length_a   1.000
_cell.length_b   1.000
_cell.length_c   1.000
_cell.angle_alpha   90.00
_cell.angle_beta   90.00
_cell.angle_gamma   90.00
#
_symmetry.space_group_name_H-M   'P 1'
#
loop_
_entity.id
_entity.type
_entity.pdbx_description
1 polymer ?
#
loop_
_entity_poly.entity_id
_entity_poly.type
_entity_poly.pdbx_seq_one_letter_code
_entity_poly.pdbx_strand_id
1 'polypeptide(L)' 'MLAQDPNANVRGSIAQRLGFIAQSLHNANDCGTLLLPCLIELCKDDDVGVREAILNTVAICLPHFSKGKLTVELRLKG' A
#
# COMPACT_ATOMS: atom_id res chain seq x y z
N MET A 1 -7.07 -5.74 13.19
CA MET A 1 -6.47 -4.71 12.32
C MET A 1 -7.50 -4.33 11.27
N LEU A 2 -7.67 -3.05 10.90
CA LEU A 2 -8.75 -2.64 9.99
C LEU A 2 -8.63 -3.24 8.56
N ALA A 3 -7.43 -3.66 8.17
CA ALA A 3 -7.19 -4.43 6.95
C ALA A 3 -7.74 -5.88 6.98
N GLN A 4 -8.27 -6.32 8.12
CA GLN A 4 -8.91 -7.62 8.34
C GLN A 4 -10.35 -7.47 8.85
N ASP A 5 -10.93 -6.28 8.68
CA ASP A 5 -12.32 -6.05 9.04
C ASP A 5 -13.24 -6.92 8.18
N PRO A 6 -14.30 -7.55 8.74
CA PRO A 6 -15.23 -8.36 7.97
C PRO A 6 -15.91 -7.57 6.84
N ASN A 7 -16.04 -6.26 6.97
CA ASN A 7 -16.63 -5.41 5.94
C ASN A 7 -15.58 -4.99 4.90
N ALA A 8 -15.76 -5.44 3.66
CA ALA A 8 -14.87 -5.10 2.54
C ALA A 8 -14.74 -3.58 2.33
N ASN A 9 -15.77 -2.78 2.64
CA ASN A 9 -15.68 -1.32 2.53
C ASN A 9 -14.68 -0.72 3.51
N VAL A 10 -14.57 -1.29 4.72
CA VAL A 10 -13.58 -0.84 5.72
C VAL A 10 -12.18 -1.19 5.24
N ARG A 11 -11.97 -2.43 4.75
CA ARG A 11 -10.67 -2.85 4.18
C ARG A 11 -10.27 -2.01 2.97
N GLY A 12 -11.20 -1.74 2.06
CA GLY A 12 -11.00 -0.86 0.90
C GLY A 12 -10.67 0.58 1.30
N SER A 13 -11.32 1.12 2.34
CA SER A 13 -11.00 2.44 2.88
C SER A 13 -9.57 2.51 3.43
N ILE A 14 -9.10 1.44 4.06
CA ILE A 14 -7.71 1.33 4.53
C ILE A 14 -6.75 1.24 3.35
N ALA A 15 -7.07 0.41 2.35
CA ALA A 15 -6.28 0.28 1.13
C ALA A 15 -6.01 1.63 0.46
N GLN A 16 -7.04 2.46 0.34
CA GLN A 16 -6.94 3.81 -0.23
C GLN A 16 -6.11 4.79 0.63
N ARG A 17 -6.02 4.56 1.94
CA ARG A 17 -5.35 5.49 2.87
C ARG A 17 -3.88 5.17 3.12
N LEU A 18 -3.43 3.95 2.81
CA LEU A 18 -2.06 3.49 3.11
C LEU A 18 -0.96 4.38 2.52
N GLY A 19 -1.16 4.95 1.33
CA GLY A 19 -0.21 5.88 0.72
C GLY A 19 0.02 7.15 1.55
N PHE A 20 -1.06 7.70 2.14
CA PHE A 20 -0.98 8.88 3.01
C PHE A 20 -0.29 8.55 4.34
N ILE A 21 -0.51 7.35 4.86
CA ILE A 21 0.14 6.89 6.09
C ILE A 21 1.65 6.72 5.83
N ALA A 22 2.03 6.07 4.73
CA ALA A 22 3.42 5.91 4.32
C ALA A 22 4.13 7.26 4.15
N GLN A 23 3.44 8.25 3.57
CA GLN A 23 3.96 9.61 3.45
C GLN A 23 4.18 10.29 4.80
N SER A 24 3.31 10.03 5.78
CA SER A 24 3.33 10.68 7.10
C SER A 24 4.35 10.06 8.07
N LEU A 25 4.71 8.79 7.89
CA LEU A 25 5.68 8.12 8.76
C LEU A 25 7.11 8.64 8.58
N HIS A 26 7.46 9.16 7.40
CA HIS A 26 8.79 9.69 7.05
C HIS A 26 9.99 8.79 7.41
N ASN A 27 9.75 7.50 7.65
CA ASN A 27 10.75 6.52 8.07
C ASN A 27 10.54 5.22 7.30
N ALA A 28 11.52 4.86 6.47
CA ALA A 28 11.44 3.66 5.63
C ALA A 28 11.40 2.36 6.45
N ASN A 29 12.01 2.35 7.63
CA ASN A 29 11.96 1.20 8.52
C ASN A 29 10.56 0.99 9.09
N ASP A 30 9.90 2.07 9.51
CA ASP A 30 8.54 2.00 10.07
C ASP A 30 7.53 1.66 8.97
N CYS A 31 7.69 2.23 7.77
CA CYS A 31 6.93 1.80 6.61
C CYS A 31 7.12 0.29 6.37
N GLY A 32 8.36 -0.19 6.24
CA GLY A 32 8.66 -1.60 5.97
C GLY A 32 8.15 -2.57 7.04
N THR A 33 8.17 -2.18 8.31
CA THR A 33 7.74 -3.05 9.42
C THR A 33 6.23 -2.99 9.68
N LEU A 34 5.61 -1.83 9.54
CA LEU A 34 4.19 -1.62 9.88
C LEU A 34 3.26 -1.74 8.68
N LEU A 35 3.65 -1.23 7.52
CA LEU A 35 2.76 -1.09 6.36
C LEU A 35 2.92 -2.21 5.33
N LEU A 36 4.14 -2.75 5.15
CA LEU A 36 4.39 -3.79 4.16
C LEU A 36 3.54 -5.06 4.40
N PRO A 37 3.36 -5.57 5.63
CA PRO A 37 2.47 -6.71 5.86
C PRO A 37 1.03 -6.43 5.42
N CYS A 38 0.52 -5.23 5.74
CA CYS A 38 -0.83 -4.78 5.40
C CYS A 38 -1.03 -4.67 3.87
N LEU A 39 -0.03 -4.16 3.16
CA LEU A 39 -0.04 -4.13 1.69
C LEU A 39 -0.09 -5.53 1.08
N ILE A 40 0.75 -6.45 1.55
CA ILE A 40 0.79 -7.83 1.04
C ILE A 40 -0.54 -8.53 1.29
N GLU A 41 -1.13 -8.31 2.46
CA GLU A 41 -2.43 -8.86 2.87
C GLU A 41 -3.56 -8.34 1.97
N LEU A 42 -3.68 -7.02 1.80
CA LEU A 42 -4.73 -6.42 0.97
C LEU A 42 -4.57 -6.73 -0.52
N CYS A 43 -3.33 -6.93 -1.02
CA CYS A 43 -3.11 -7.39 -2.39
C CYS A 43 -3.65 -8.81 -2.65
N LYS A 44 -3.88 -9.59 -1.59
CA LYS A 44 -4.43 -10.94 -1.64
C LYS A 44 -5.86 -11.01 -1.09
N ASP A 45 -6.52 -9.87 -0.92
CA ASP A 45 -7.89 -9.81 -0.39
C ASP A 45 -8.86 -10.60 -1.29
N ASP A 46 -9.87 -11.23 -0.70
CA ASP A 46 -10.88 -11.99 -1.43
C ASP A 46 -11.77 -11.06 -2.29
N ASP A 47 -11.99 -9.82 -1.85
CA ASP A 47 -12.79 -8.84 -2.56
C ASP A 47 -11.99 -8.13 -3.67
N VAL A 48 -12.52 -8.13 -4.90
CA VAL A 48 -11.85 -7.53 -6.06
C VAL A 48 -11.70 -6.01 -5.93
N GLY A 49 -12.68 -5.32 -5.35
CA GLY A 49 -12.62 -3.88 -5.16
C GLY A 49 -11.54 -3.48 -4.16
N VAL A 50 -11.31 -4.29 -3.12
CA VAL A 50 -10.19 -4.09 -2.19
C VAL A 50 -8.84 -4.29 -2.89
N ARG A 51 -8.71 -5.33 -3.73
CA ARG A 51 -7.49 -5.56 -4.52
C ARG A 51 -7.20 -4.41 -5.49
N GLU A 52 -8.22 -3.89 -6.17
CA GLU A 52 -8.06 -2.72 -7.05
C GLU A 52 -7.65 -1.47 -6.26
N ALA A 53 -8.29 -1.23 -5.11
CA ALA A 53 -7.98 -0.09 -4.24
C ALA A 53 -6.53 -0.11 -3.75
N ILE A 54 -6.01 -1.26 -3.34
CA ILE A 54 -4.62 -1.37 -2.88
C ILE A 54 -3.64 -1.24 -4.05
N LEU A 55 -3.92 -1.84 -5.21
CA LEU A 55 -3.03 -1.73 -6.38
C LEU A 55 -2.90 -0.29 -6.87
N ASN A 56 -3.97 0.51 -6.81
CA ASN A 56 -3.93 1.95 -7.08
C ASN A 56 -3.06 2.73 -6.08
N THR A 57 -2.84 2.18 -4.88
CA THR A 57 -2.10 2.82 -3.78
C THR A 57 -0.67 2.29 -3.63
N VAL A 58 -0.37 1.09 -4.12
CA VAL A 58 0.97 0.45 -4.06
C VAL A 58 2.04 1.38 -4.62
N ALA A 59 1.80 1.98 -5.80
CA ALA A 59 2.77 2.86 -6.45
C ALA A 59 3.15 4.09 -5.59
N ILE A 60 2.20 4.59 -4.78
CA ILE A 60 2.43 5.70 -3.86
C ILE A 60 3.27 5.24 -2.66
N CYS A 61 3.09 4.00 -2.21
CA CYS A 61 3.82 3.47 -1.05
C CYS A 61 5.26 3.08 -1.38
N LEU A 62 5.54 2.62 -2.61
CA LEU A 62 6.85 2.09 -3.02
C LEU A 62 8.06 2.99 -2.69
N PRO A 63 8.04 4.32 -2.94
CA PRO A 63 9.15 5.20 -2.61
C PRO A 63 9.48 5.26 -1.12
N HIS A 64 8.52 4.90 -0.26
CA HIS A 64 8.67 4.95 1.20
C HIS A 64 9.28 3.68 1.81
N PHE A 65 9.41 2.58 1.06
CA PHE A 65 9.97 1.31 1.58
C PHE A 65 11.48 1.15 1.37
N SER A 66 12.11 2.04 0.63
CA SER A 66 13.54 1.96 0.33
C SER A 66 14.28 3.14 0.93
N LYS A 67 15.48 2.90 1.47
CA LYS A 67 16.36 3.96 2.00
C LYS A 67 16.89 4.92 0.93
N GLY A 68 16.66 4.64 -0.35
CA GLY A 68 16.97 5.53 -1.46
C GLY A 68 15.73 5.70 -2.32
N LYS A 69 15.33 6.94 -2.62
CA LYS A 69 14.16 7.26 -3.47
C LYS A 69 14.13 6.36 -4.70
N LEU A 70 13.23 5.37 -4.71
CA LEU A 70 12.87 4.65 -5.93
C LEU A 70 12.08 5.63 -6.79
N THR A 71 12.77 6.41 -7.60
CA THR A 71 12.15 7.07 -8.75
C THR A 71 11.80 5.94 -9.71
N VAL A 72 10.55 5.44 -9.63
CA VAL A 72 10.06 4.43 -10.55
C VAL A 72 9.83 5.14 -11.89
N GLU A 73 10.91 5.31 -12.67
CA GLU A 73 10.76 5.52 -14.10
C GLU A 73 10.17 4.23 -14.67
N LEU A 74 8.84 4.18 -14.79
CA LEU A 74 8.13 3.25 -15.64
C LEU A 74 8.52 3.53 -17.09
N ARG A 75 9.71 3.07 -17.48
CA ARG A 75 10.10 3.01 -18.88
C ARG A 75 9.39 1.82 -19.49
N LEU A 76 8.13 2.01 -19.87
CA LEU A 76 7.47 1.18 -20.87
C LEU A 76 8.26 1.32 -22.17
N LYS A 77 9.26 0.46 -22.36
CA LYS A 77 9.88 0.29 -23.67
C LYS A 77 8.94 -0.56 -24.50
N GLY A 78 8.25 0.09 -25.44
CA GLY A 78 7.80 -0.55 -26.67
C GLY A 78 8.98 -0.89 -27.59
#